data_AF-A0A2L0BCD0-F1
#
_entry.id   AF-A0A2L0BCD0-F1
#
_cell.length_a   1.000
_cell.length_b   1.000
_cell.length_c   1.000
_cell.angle_alpha   90.00
_cell.angle_beta   90.00
_cell.angle_gamma   90.00
#
_symmetry.space_group_name_H-M   'P 1'
#
loop_
_entity.id
_entity.type
_entity.pdbx_description
1 polymer ?
#
loop_
_entity_poly.entity_id
_entity_poly.type
_entity_poly.pdbx_seq_one_letter_code
_entity_poly.pdbx_strand_id
1 'polypeptide(L)'
;AIGIHGEDIEAAIETYNLLSEKYFTHASPTLFLAGTPRPQLSSCFLLMMPDDSMEGMMDCLTKCAYISKNAGGIGVNIHNIRAKGSPCSALEDGCKGIIPVLKLFNETARYIDQGGNKRPGAFAMYLEPWHADIFDFLNARKNTGEDEERARDLFFALWIPDLFMKRVEDDGIWSLMCPGQSPGLSDCWGEKFDKLYEEYEREGKFIQQIQARKLWKAIISSQVETGLPYMLYKDACNSKSNQQNLGTIKSSNLCTEIIEYTSKDEVAVCNLASVALNMFVKEDGKGYDFERLKEITKVVTRNLNKIIDVNFYPLPEARNSNMRHRPIGIGVQGLADAFILMRLPFDSEEASRLNTQIFETIYYGALEASCELAEKDGPYSTYEGSPVSQGRLQYDMWNVTPTDLWDWSVLKQKIAKHGVRNSLLISPMPTASTAQILGNNESFEPYTSNIYTRRVLSGEFLVVNHHLLKDLTRLGLWDNAMKNQIIANYGSVQNIPSVPDDLKKI
;
A
#
# COMPACT_ATOMS: atom_id res chain seq x y z
N ALA A 1 1.39 -24.04 -0.22
CA ALA A 1 1.88 -24.75 -1.41
C ALA A 1 0.76 -25.46 -2.17
N ILE A 2 0.23 -26.59 -1.68
CA ILE A 2 -0.84 -27.34 -2.39
C ILE A 2 -2.06 -26.47 -2.72
N GLY A 3 -2.55 -25.65 -1.78
CA GLY A 3 -3.69 -24.77 -2.03
C GLY A 3 -3.50 -23.72 -3.15
N ILE A 4 -2.26 -23.45 -3.57
CA ILE A 4 -1.94 -22.55 -4.69
C ILE A 4 -1.74 -23.33 -5.99
N HIS A 5 -1.08 -24.49 -5.90
CA HIS A 5 -0.60 -25.22 -7.08
C HIS A 5 -1.50 -26.39 -7.51
N GLY A 6 -2.41 -26.85 -6.65
CA GLY A 6 -3.30 -27.96 -6.94
C GLY A 6 -2.53 -29.22 -7.32
N GLU A 7 -2.78 -29.72 -8.54
CA GLU A 7 -2.17 -30.94 -9.10
C GLU A 7 -0.74 -30.74 -9.61
N ASP A 8 -0.25 -29.51 -9.72
CA ASP A 8 1.15 -29.21 -10.08
C ASP A 8 2.06 -29.43 -8.86
N ILE A 9 2.38 -30.69 -8.61
CA ILE A 9 3.14 -31.13 -7.42
C ILE A 9 4.59 -30.62 -7.46
N GLU A 10 5.20 -30.50 -8.63
CA GLU A 10 6.56 -29.98 -8.76
C GLU A 10 6.62 -28.51 -8.29
N ALA A 11 5.72 -27.66 -8.76
CA ALA A 11 5.62 -26.27 -8.29
C ALA A 11 5.21 -26.19 -6.81
N ALA A 12 4.40 -27.13 -6.32
CA ALA A 12 4.06 -27.21 -4.91
C ALA A 12 5.28 -27.50 -4.03
N ILE A 13 6.14 -28.44 -4.44
CA ILE A 13 7.39 -28.77 -3.73
C ILE A 13 8.36 -27.60 -3.80
N GLU A 14 8.55 -26.98 -4.96
CA GLU A 14 9.38 -25.77 -5.12
C GLU A 14 8.94 -24.68 -4.12
N THR A 15 7.66 -24.33 -4.13
CA THR A 15 7.11 -23.33 -3.21
C THR A 15 7.21 -23.75 -1.75
N TYR A 16 7.00 -25.02 -1.42
CA TYR A 16 7.13 -25.51 -0.04
C TYR A 16 8.55 -25.33 0.48
N ASN A 17 9.56 -25.76 -0.28
CA ASN A 17 10.96 -25.66 0.13
C ASN A 17 11.32 -24.20 0.40
N LEU A 18 11.01 -23.30 -0.53
CA LEU A 18 11.33 -21.88 -0.40
C LEU A 18 10.59 -21.18 0.76
N LEU A 19 9.33 -21.54 1.02
CA LEU A 19 8.59 -21.05 2.20
C LEU A 19 9.20 -21.59 3.50
N SER A 20 9.55 -22.88 3.54
CA SER A 20 10.09 -23.55 4.74
C SER A 20 11.50 -23.05 5.10
N GLU A 21 12.28 -22.69 4.09
CA GLU A 21 13.60 -22.08 4.20
C GLU A 21 13.53 -20.55 4.37
N LYS A 22 12.30 -19.99 4.45
CA LYS A 22 12.03 -18.58 4.75
C LYS A 22 12.49 -17.57 3.69
N TYR A 23 12.72 -17.96 2.44
CA TYR A 23 13.12 -17.04 1.37
C TYR A 23 12.06 -15.96 1.08
N PHE A 24 10.79 -16.33 1.23
CA PHE A 24 9.66 -15.42 1.12
C PHE A 24 8.49 -15.96 1.93
N THR A 25 7.42 -15.17 2.03
CA THR A 25 6.14 -15.66 2.55
C THR A 25 4.98 -15.02 1.82
N HIS A 26 3.85 -15.72 1.77
CA HIS A 26 2.59 -15.15 1.30
C HIS A 26 1.92 -14.33 2.41
N ALA A 27 1.03 -13.42 2.03
CA ALA A 27 0.29 -12.63 3.00
C ALA A 27 -0.62 -13.49 3.91
N SER A 28 -0.97 -12.95 5.07
CA SER A 28 -1.74 -13.65 6.10
C SER A 28 -3.03 -14.33 5.58
N PRO A 29 -3.88 -13.71 4.73
CA PRO A 29 -5.06 -14.39 4.20
C PRO A 29 -4.73 -15.65 3.41
N THR A 30 -3.68 -15.61 2.58
CA THR A 30 -3.20 -16.80 1.87
C THR A 30 -2.73 -17.88 2.84
N LEU A 31 -1.98 -17.51 3.88
CA LEU A 31 -1.51 -18.46 4.91
C LEU A 31 -2.68 -19.10 5.69
N PHE A 32 -3.74 -18.33 5.97
CA PHE A 32 -4.89 -18.81 6.73
C PHE A 32 -5.84 -19.68 5.90
N LEU A 33 -6.01 -19.37 4.61
CA LEU A 33 -7.15 -19.88 3.83
C LEU A 33 -6.77 -20.74 2.62
N ALA A 34 -5.49 -20.81 2.22
CA ALA A 34 -5.08 -21.68 1.12
C ALA A 34 -5.39 -23.15 1.42
N GLY A 35 -6.11 -23.81 0.50
CA GLY A 35 -6.54 -25.21 0.66
C GLY A 35 -7.78 -25.41 1.53
N THR A 36 -8.44 -24.34 1.98
CA THR A 36 -9.73 -24.42 2.69
C THR A 36 -10.92 -24.43 1.71
N PRO A 37 -12.15 -24.77 2.15
CA PRO A 37 -13.32 -24.84 1.26
C PRO A 37 -13.70 -23.53 0.54
N ARG A 38 -13.32 -22.37 1.11
CA ARG A 38 -13.56 -21.05 0.51
C ARG A 38 -12.28 -20.22 0.63
N PRO A 39 -11.31 -20.44 -0.28
CA PRO A 39 -9.98 -19.84 -0.17
C PRO A 39 -10.00 -18.38 -0.63
N GLN A 40 -10.36 -17.45 0.25
CA GLN A 40 -10.17 -16.02 0.02
C GLN A 40 -8.71 -15.69 0.37
N LEU A 41 -7.86 -15.53 -0.63
CA LEU A 41 -6.40 -15.44 -0.50
C LEU A 41 -5.87 -14.00 -0.64
N SER A 42 -6.67 -13.11 -1.22
CA SER A 42 -6.30 -11.70 -1.47
C SER A 42 -6.45 -10.84 -0.21
N SER A 43 -5.59 -9.85 -0.03
CA SER A 43 -5.53 -9.08 1.23
C SER A 43 -6.30 -7.78 1.23
N CYS A 44 -6.33 -7.11 0.09
CA CYS A 44 -6.79 -5.72 -0.01
C CYS A 44 -7.77 -5.54 -1.16
N PHE A 45 -8.74 -4.67 -0.94
CA PHE A 45 -9.78 -4.32 -1.90
C PHE A 45 -9.89 -2.81 -2.01
N LEU A 46 -10.09 -2.30 -3.23
CA LEU A 46 -10.32 -0.89 -3.49
C LEU A 46 -11.67 -0.71 -4.16
N LEU A 47 -12.46 0.24 -3.67
CA LEU A 47 -13.78 0.56 -4.19
C LEU A 47 -13.91 2.05 -4.45
N MET A 48 -14.76 2.39 -5.40
CA MET A 48 -15.31 3.72 -5.51
C MET A 48 -16.77 3.72 -5.09
N MET A 49 -17.21 4.81 -4.48
CA MET A 49 -18.63 5.09 -4.32
C MET A 49 -19.29 5.11 -5.72
N PRO A 50 -20.23 4.19 -6.04
CA PRO A 50 -20.74 4.04 -7.40
C PRO A 50 -21.38 5.33 -7.93
N ASP A 51 -22.26 5.93 -7.15
CA ASP A 51 -22.91 7.20 -7.45
C ASP A 51 -23.34 7.93 -6.17
N ASP A 52 -23.71 9.20 -6.36
CA ASP A 52 -24.21 10.10 -5.33
C ASP A 52 -25.71 9.90 -5.11
N SER A 53 -26.09 8.70 -4.65
CA SER A 53 -27.46 8.33 -4.32
C SER A 53 -27.54 7.43 -3.08
N MET A 54 -28.73 7.26 -2.52
CA MET A 54 -28.93 6.34 -1.39
C MET A 54 -28.63 4.90 -1.80
N GLU A 55 -29.04 4.51 -3.01
CA GLU A 55 -28.81 3.20 -3.60
C GLU A 55 -27.32 2.93 -3.78
N GLY A 56 -26.58 3.88 -4.36
CA GLY A 56 -25.12 3.77 -4.54
C GLY A 56 -24.37 3.67 -3.21
N MET A 57 -24.76 4.47 -2.21
CA MET A 57 -24.19 4.39 -0.87
C MET A 57 -24.44 3.03 -0.21
N MET A 58 -25.68 2.52 -0.28
CA MET A 58 -26.04 1.22 0.31
C MET A 58 -25.39 0.05 -0.42
N ASP A 59 -25.24 0.12 -1.75
CA ASP A 59 -24.49 -0.86 -2.54
C ASP A 59 -23.02 -0.89 -2.11
N CYS A 60 -22.37 0.28 -2.05
CA CYS A 60 -20.97 0.38 -1.60
C CYS A 60 -20.79 -0.18 -0.18
N LEU A 61 -21.68 0.17 0.76
CA LEU A 61 -21.64 -0.30 2.13
C LEU A 61 -21.81 -1.83 2.21
N THR A 62 -22.73 -2.37 1.42
CA THR A 62 -22.98 -3.82 1.32
C THR A 62 -21.76 -4.55 0.78
N LYS A 63 -21.14 -4.02 -0.27
CA LYS A 63 -19.88 -4.55 -0.81
C LYS A 63 -18.77 -4.55 0.24
N CYS A 64 -18.59 -3.46 0.98
CA CYS A 64 -17.64 -3.38 2.08
C CYS A 64 -17.94 -4.42 3.18
N ALA A 65 -19.20 -4.62 3.53
CA ALA A 65 -19.61 -5.62 4.51
C ALA A 65 -19.24 -7.04 4.10
N TYR A 66 -19.49 -7.42 2.85
CA TYR A 66 -19.11 -8.75 2.32
C TYR A 66 -17.60 -8.94 2.25
N ILE A 67 -16.83 -7.91 1.89
CA ILE A 67 -15.37 -7.97 1.89
C ILE A 67 -14.84 -8.11 3.33
N SER A 68 -15.30 -7.26 4.26
CA SER A 68 -14.86 -7.29 5.66
C SER A 68 -15.17 -8.64 6.32
N LYS A 69 -16.35 -9.22 6.04
CA LYS A 69 -16.71 -10.57 6.52
C LYS A 69 -15.67 -11.63 6.14
N ASN A 70 -14.98 -11.46 5.01
CA ASN A 70 -13.95 -12.38 4.52
C ASN A 70 -12.52 -11.85 4.77
N ALA A 71 -12.33 -11.01 5.79
CA ALA A 71 -11.04 -10.53 6.27
C ALA A 71 -10.22 -9.65 5.31
N GLY A 72 -10.86 -9.01 4.33
CA GLY A 72 -10.22 -8.05 3.43
C GLY A 72 -10.11 -6.64 4.03
N GLY A 73 -8.95 -6.00 3.89
CA GLY A 73 -8.78 -4.56 4.16
C GLY A 73 -9.30 -3.72 2.99
N ILE A 74 -9.89 -2.55 3.28
CA ILE A 74 -10.65 -1.79 2.27
C ILE A 74 -10.14 -0.36 2.12
N GLY A 75 -9.93 0.10 0.88
CA GLY A 75 -9.86 1.52 0.53
C GLY A 75 -11.12 1.94 -0.23
N VAL A 76 -11.75 3.05 0.16
CA VAL A 76 -12.96 3.58 -0.49
C VAL A 76 -12.77 5.06 -0.81
N ASN A 77 -12.93 5.46 -2.07
CA ASN A 77 -13.07 6.89 -2.39
C ASN A 77 -14.52 7.36 -2.33
N ILE A 78 -14.71 8.57 -1.78
CA ILE A 78 -16.02 9.21 -1.60
C ILE A 78 -16.06 10.62 -2.23
N HIS A 79 -15.18 10.90 -3.20
CA HIS A 79 -15.02 12.21 -3.85
C HIS A 79 -16.30 12.75 -4.49
N ASN A 80 -17.20 11.86 -4.89
CA ASN A 80 -18.42 12.17 -5.63
C ASN A 80 -19.65 12.42 -4.74
N ILE A 81 -19.56 12.21 -3.42
CA ILE A 81 -20.65 12.51 -2.48
C ILE A 81 -20.83 14.02 -2.35
N ARG A 82 -22.06 14.53 -2.47
CA ARG A 82 -22.33 15.97 -2.31
C ARG A 82 -21.96 16.49 -0.92
N ALA A 83 -21.38 17.68 -0.91
CA ALA A 83 -21.02 18.40 0.31
C ALA A 83 -22.24 18.91 1.08
N LYS A 84 -22.07 19.14 2.38
CA LYS A 84 -23.11 19.66 3.29
C LYS A 84 -23.71 20.98 2.77
N GLY A 85 -25.04 21.10 2.86
CA GLY A 85 -25.79 22.28 2.42
C GLY A 85 -26.00 22.39 0.90
N SER A 86 -25.46 21.46 0.11
CA SER A 86 -25.69 21.44 -1.35
C SER A 86 -27.13 21.06 -1.68
N PRO A 87 -27.73 21.59 -2.78
CA PRO A 87 -29.09 21.23 -3.15
C PRO A 87 -29.26 19.72 -3.36
N CYS A 88 -30.32 19.14 -2.79
CA CYS A 88 -30.78 17.78 -3.09
C CYS A 88 -32.29 17.77 -3.24
N SER A 89 -32.79 16.97 -4.19
CA SER A 89 -34.22 16.91 -4.54
C SER A 89 -35.13 16.46 -3.40
N ALA A 90 -34.59 15.85 -2.34
CA ALA A 90 -35.35 15.22 -1.27
C ALA A 90 -35.36 15.98 0.06
N LEU A 91 -34.54 17.02 0.25
CA LEU A 91 -34.44 17.76 1.52
C LEU A 91 -34.46 19.27 1.26
N GLU A 92 -35.38 19.97 1.92
CA GLU A 92 -35.48 21.44 1.86
C GLU A 92 -34.21 22.12 2.42
N ASP A 93 -33.60 21.54 3.45
CA ASP A 93 -32.39 22.05 4.12
C ASP A 93 -31.07 21.68 3.41
N GLY A 94 -31.13 20.98 2.26
CA GLY A 94 -29.96 20.52 1.51
C GLY A 94 -29.32 19.24 2.04
N CYS A 95 -28.21 18.82 1.41
CA CYS A 95 -27.49 17.59 1.73
C CYS A 95 -26.86 17.65 3.12
N LYS A 96 -26.79 16.50 3.83
CA LYS A 96 -26.13 16.41 5.14
C LYS A 96 -24.60 16.30 5.08
N GLY A 97 -24.02 16.16 3.88
CA GLY A 97 -22.58 16.02 3.67
C GLY A 97 -22.04 14.62 3.97
N ILE A 98 -20.70 14.51 4.04
CA ILE A 98 -20.00 13.21 4.13
C ILE A 98 -20.00 12.60 5.54
N ILE A 99 -20.15 13.38 6.62
CA ILE A 99 -20.02 12.88 7.99
C ILE A 99 -21.05 11.79 8.35
N PRO A 100 -22.35 11.95 8.06
CA PRO A 100 -23.32 10.86 8.28
C PRO A 100 -23.01 9.61 7.47
N VAL A 101 -22.49 9.76 6.24
CA VAL A 101 -22.06 8.62 5.41
C VAL A 101 -20.91 7.89 6.10
N LEU A 102 -19.86 8.62 6.50
CA LEU A 102 -18.73 8.07 7.24
C LEU A 102 -19.16 7.33 8.51
N LYS A 103 -20.19 7.81 9.22
CA LYS A 103 -20.71 7.10 10.40
C LYS A 103 -21.35 5.76 10.08
N LEU A 104 -22.05 5.63 8.95
CA LEU A 104 -22.59 4.33 8.51
C LEU A 104 -21.46 3.33 8.22
N PHE A 105 -20.39 3.79 7.56
CA PHE A 105 -19.20 2.97 7.33
C PHE A 105 -18.50 2.62 8.65
N ASN A 106 -18.41 3.56 9.59
CA ASN A 106 -17.81 3.36 10.92
C ASN A 106 -18.53 2.23 11.67
N GLU A 107 -19.84 2.32 11.81
CA GLU A 107 -20.61 1.29 12.53
C GLU A 107 -20.58 -0.06 11.82
N THR A 108 -20.51 -0.08 10.49
CA THR A 108 -20.33 -1.32 9.72
C THR A 108 -18.96 -1.96 9.98
N ALA A 109 -17.89 -1.15 10.00
CA ALA A 109 -16.54 -1.62 10.31
C ALA A 109 -16.45 -2.23 11.73
N ARG A 110 -17.14 -1.61 12.70
CA ARG A 110 -17.22 -2.10 14.08
C ARG A 110 -18.03 -3.39 14.21
N TYR A 111 -19.16 -3.47 13.51
CA TYR A 111 -20.06 -4.62 13.60
C TYR A 111 -19.47 -5.88 12.96
N ILE A 112 -18.75 -5.74 11.83
CA ILE A 112 -18.22 -6.87 11.06
C ILE A 112 -16.74 -7.09 11.40
N ASP A 113 -16.51 -7.73 12.54
CA ASP A 113 -15.20 -7.95 13.16
C ASP A 113 -14.40 -9.17 12.63
N GLN A 114 -14.58 -9.49 11.34
CA GLN A 114 -13.90 -10.58 10.63
C GLN A 114 -14.03 -11.96 11.31
N GLY A 115 -15.18 -12.24 11.94
CA GLY A 115 -15.56 -13.57 12.41
C GLY A 115 -15.12 -13.91 13.83
N GLY A 116 -15.35 -13.00 14.78
CA GLY A 116 -15.11 -13.23 16.22
C GLY A 116 -13.79 -12.64 16.70
N ASN A 117 -13.57 -11.36 16.38
CA ASN A 117 -12.49 -10.53 16.94
C ASN A 117 -11.06 -10.95 16.57
N LYS A 118 -10.87 -11.72 15.48
CA LYS A 118 -9.53 -12.06 14.98
C LYS A 118 -8.82 -10.85 14.40
N ARG A 119 -9.57 -9.89 13.82
CA ARG A 119 -9.07 -8.62 13.29
C ARG A 119 -10.26 -7.66 13.09
N PRO A 120 -10.28 -6.45 13.66
CA PRO A 120 -11.35 -5.48 13.41
C PRO A 120 -11.45 -5.12 11.92
N GLY A 121 -12.67 -4.88 11.42
CA GLY A 121 -12.87 -4.32 10.08
C GLY A 121 -12.14 -2.98 9.96
N ALA A 122 -11.40 -2.77 8.87
CA ALA A 122 -10.56 -1.59 8.69
C ALA A 122 -10.76 -1.00 7.29
N PHE A 123 -11.37 0.18 7.23
CA PHE A 123 -11.63 0.90 5.99
C PHE A 123 -10.85 2.22 5.99
N ALA A 124 -10.10 2.48 4.92
CA ALA A 124 -9.50 3.77 4.64
C ALA A 124 -10.39 4.55 3.67
N MET A 125 -10.87 5.70 4.11
CA MET A 125 -11.69 6.62 3.32
C MET A 125 -10.76 7.61 2.62
N TYR A 126 -10.90 7.76 1.32
CA TYR A 126 -10.10 8.65 0.48
C TYR A 126 -10.94 9.86 0.04
N LEU A 127 -10.38 11.06 0.22
CA LEU A 127 -11.01 12.32 -0.20
C LEU A 127 -9.99 13.25 -0.87
N GLU A 128 -10.37 13.91 -1.95
CA GLU A 128 -9.56 14.97 -2.57
C GLU A 128 -9.71 16.30 -1.78
N PRO A 129 -8.62 17.09 -1.62
CA PRO A 129 -8.61 18.26 -0.74
C PRO A 129 -9.43 19.47 -1.24
N TRP A 130 -9.97 19.41 -2.47
CA TRP A 130 -10.91 20.42 -2.96
C TRP A 130 -12.33 20.20 -2.43
N HIS A 131 -12.65 19.03 -1.86
CA HIS A 131 -14.01 18.74 -1.42
C HIS A 131 -14.45 19.69 -0.30
N ALA A 132 -15.67 20.23 -0.36
CA ALA A 132 -16.08 21.27 0.59
C ALA A 132 -16.21 20.81 2.05
N ASP A 133 -16.46 19.53 2.29
CA ASP A 133 -16.48 18.95 3.65
C ASP A 133 -15.07 18.54 4.16
N ILE A 134 -13.98 18.99 3.52
CA ILE A 134 -12.61 18.53 3.86
C ILE A 134 -12.19 18.80 5.31
N PHE A 135 -12.62 19.92 5.91
CA PHE A 135 -12.28 20.20 7.31
C PHE A 135 -12.96 19.22 8.27
N ASP A 136 -14.21 18.87 8.01
CA ASP A 136 -14.94 17.89 8.82
C ASP A 136 -14.32 16.50 8.66
N PHE A 137 -13.92 16.13 7.44
CA PHE A 137 -13.16 14.92 7.16
C PHE A 137 -11.87 14.83 8.00
N LEU A 138 -11.10 15.91 8.08
CA LEU A 138 -9.87 15.98 8.88
C LEU A 138 -10.12 15.89 10.38
N ASN A 139 -11.31 16.27 10.85
CA ASN A 139 -11.68 16.21 12.26
C ASN A 139 -12.35 14.89 12.65
N ALA A 140 -12.79 14.07 11.69
CA ALA A 140 -13.61 12.88 11.94
C ALA A 140 -12.96 11.83 12.85
N ARG A 141 -11.63 11.72 12.88
CA ARG A 141 -10.91 10.79 13.77
C ARG A 141 -10.43 11.41 15.09
N LYS A 142 -10.59 12.72 15.29
CA LYS A 142 -10.10 13.38 16.50
C LYS A 142 -10.77 12.80 17.75
N ASN A 143 -10.00 12.69 18.83
CA ASN A 143 -10.53 12.23 20.10
C ASN A 143 -11.49 13.27 20.72
N THR A 144 -11.26 14.55 20.46
CA THR A 144 -12.05 15.67 20.99
C THR A 144 -13.21 16.09 20.07
N GLY A 145 -14.21 16.74 20.66
CA GLY A 145 -15.43 17.25 20.00
C GLY A 145 -16.61 16.28 20.03
N GLU A 146 -17.68 16.62 19.32
CA GLU A 146 -18.96 15.91 19.41
C GLU A 146 -18.92 14.54 18.71
N ASP A 147 -19.35 13.48 19.41
CA ASP A 147 -19.38 12.11 18.87
C ASP A 147 -20.29 11.95 17.64
N GLU A 148 -21.25 12.86 17.46
CA GLU A 148 -22.10 12.89 16.26
C GLU A 148 -21.32 13.23 14.99
N GLU A 149 -20.16 13.85 15.13
CA GLU A 149 -19.28 14.28 14.05
C GLU A 149 -17.99 13.44 13.96
N ARG A 150 -17.95 12.26 14.58
CA ARG A 150 -16.76 11.41 14.62
C ARG A 150 -17.00 10.02 14.04
N ALA A 151 -15.95 9.48 13.44
CA ALA A 151 -15.88 8.13 12.87
C ALA A 151 -14.47 7.57 13.14
N ARG A 152 -14.21 7.19 14.40
CA ARG A 152 -12.87 6.91 14.92
C ARG A 152 -12.30 5.54 14.50
N ASP A 153 -13.16 4.62 14.11
CA ASP A 153 -12.78 3.28 13.65
C ASP A 153 -12.38 3.26 12.17
N LEU A 154 -12.65 4.35 11.43
CA LEU A 154 -12.22 4.53 10.06
C LEU A 154 -10.84 5.17 9.96
N PHE A 155 -10.08 4.79 8.94
CA PHE A 155 -8.84 5.45 8.54
C PHE A 155 -9.15 6.50 7.48
N PHE A 156 -8.33 7.54 7.41
CA PHE A 156 -8.56 8.70 6.55
C PHE A 156 -7.32 8.94 5.68
N ALA A 157 -7.55 9.24 4.41
CA ALA A 157 -6.49 9.44 3.43
C ALA A 157 -6.84 10.60 2.49
N LEU A 158 -5.84 11.40 2.16
CA LEU A 158 -5.96 12.46 1.16
C LEU A 158 -5.44 11.98 -0.19
N TRP A 159 -6.22 12.27 -1.24
CA TRP A 159 -5.86 12.05 -2.64
C TRP A 159 -5.55 13.40 -3.28
N ILE A 160 -4.28 13.79 -3.22
CA ILE A 160 -3.84 15.19 -3.35
C ILE A 160 -3.42 15.48 -4.79
N PRO A 161 -4.07 16.42 -5.51
CA PRO A 161 -3.57 16.92 -6.78
C PRO A 161 -2.35 17.84 -6.57
N ASP A 162 -1.43 17.85 -7.52
CA ASP A 162 -0.22 18.69 -7.51
C ASP A 162 -0.58 20.18 -7.40
N LEU A 163 -1.70 20.60 -8.01
CA LEU A 163 -2.20 21.98 -7.91
C LEU A 163 -2.41 22.44 -6.48
N PHE A 164 -2.90 21.57 -5.59
CA PHE A 164 -3.07 21.93 -4.18
C PHE A 164 -1.72 22.27 -3.55
N MET A 165 -0.69 21.43 -3.80
CA MET A 165 0.66 21.65 -3.28
C MET A 165 1.28 22.94 -3.84
N LYS A 166 1.13 23.21 -5.15
CA LYS A 166 1.55 24.47 -5.78
C LYS A 166 0.88 25.68 -5.10
N ARG A 167 -0.43 25.64 -4.89
CA ARG A 167 -1.17 26.73 -4.22
C ARG A 167 -0.75 26.90 -2.76
N VAL A 168 -0.36 25.84 -2.04
CA VAL A 168 0.19 25.93 -0.67
C VAL A 168 1.56 26.62 -0.67
N GLU A 169 2.44 26.25 -1.60
CA GLU A 169 3.77 26.84 -1.77
C GLU A 169 3.66 28.34 -2.05
N ASP A 170 2.84 28.71 -3.04
CA ASP A 170 2.64 30.09 -3.52
C ASP A 170 1.79 30.98 -2.58
N ASP A 171 1.27 30.43 -1.47
CA ASP A 171 0.27 31.10 -0.61
C ASP A 171 -0.98 31.57 -1.40
N GLY A 172 -1.39 30.75 -2.36
CA GLY A 172 -2.52 31.01 -3.24
C GLY A 172 -3.87 30.66 -2.62
N ILE A 173 -4.93 31.07 -3.33
CA ILE A 173 -6.31 30.71 -3.00
C ILE A 173 -6.58 29.26 -3.37
N TRP A 174 -7.36 28.58 -2.52
CA TRP A 174 -7.91 27.26 -2.75
C TRP A 174 -9.43 27.30 -2.64
N SER A 175 -10.11 26.80 -3.66
CA SER A 175 -11.57 26.74 -3.79
C SER A 175 -12.10 25.37 -3.34
N LEU A 176 -12.93 25.41 -2.32
CA LEU A 176 -13.68 24.27 -1.82
C LEU A 176 -14.96 24.09 -2.64
N MET A 177 -15.10 22.93 -3.27
CA MET A 177 -16.14 22.64 -4.26
C MET A 177 -17.02 21.45 -3.83
N CYS A 178 -18.25 21.44 -4.32
CA CYS A 178 -19.14 20.29 -4.23
C CYS A 178 -19.15 19.54 -5.56
N PRO A 179 -19.00 18.21 -5.58
CA PRO A 179 -19.00 17.44 -6.84
C PRO A 179 -20.31 17.58 -7.63
N GLY A 180 -21.42 17.91 -6.98
CA GLY A 180 -22.70 18.20 -7.65
C GLY A 180 -22.72 19.51 -8.45
N GLN A 181 -21.87 20.48 -8.09
CA GLN A 181 -21.72 21.76 -8.81
C GLN A 181 -20.51 21.75 -9.76
N SER A 182 -19.48 20.98 -9.40
CA SER A 182 -18.17 20.92 -10.06
C SER A 182 -17.82 19.46 -10.43
N PRO A 183 -18.60 18.82 -11.32
CA PRO A 183 -18.44 17.40 -11.64
C PRO A 183 -17.15 17.11 -12.42
N GLY A 184 -16.68 15.85 -12.37
CA GLY A 184 -15.57 15.36 -13.18
C GLY A 184 -14.17 15.64 -12.65
N LEU A 185 -14.02 16.39 -11.55
CA LEU A 185 -12.71 16.65 -10.91
C LEU A 185 -12.00 15.36 -10.49
N SER A 186 -12.74 14.37 -9.96
CA SER A 186 -12.17 13.06 -9.59
C SER A 186 -11.96 12.11 -10.77
N ASP A 187 -12.44 12.48 -11.96
CA ASP A 187 -12.33 11.68 -13.20
C ASP A 187 -11.18 12.15 -14.11
N CYS A 188 -10.41 13.16 -13.70
CA CYS A 188 -9.24 13.64 -14.42
C CYS A 188 -8.08 13.93 -13.45
N TRP A 189 -6.86 14.08 -13.98
CA TRP A 189 -5.63 14.31 -13.23
C TRP A 189 -4.66 15.19 -14.04
N GLY A 190 -3.61 15.70 -13.38
CA GLY A 190 -2.58 16.56 -13.97
C GLY A 190 -3.16 17.81 -14.63
N GLU A 191 -2.62 18.20 -15.79
CA GLU A 191 -3.05 19.42 -16.49
C GLU A 191 -4.54 19.46 -16.82
N LYS A 192 -5.19 18.30 -17.02
CA LYS A 192 -6.64 18.23 -17.28
C LYS A 192 -7.43 18.61 -16.04
N PHE A 193 -6.98 18.16 -14.87
CA PHE A 193 -7.55 18.56 -13.58
C PHE A 193 -7.34 20.05 -13.34
N ASP A 194 -6.11 20.55 -13.53
CA ASP A 194 -5.77 21.96 -13.30
C ASP A 194 -6.69 22.88 -14.11
N LYS A 195 -6.84 22.62 -15.41
CA LYS A 195 -7.70 23.42 -16.31
C LYS A 195 -9.17 23.39 -15.89
N LEU A 196 -9.71 22.22 -15.57
CA LEU A 196 -11.11 22.05 -15.18
C LEU A 196 -11.41 22.72 -13.83
N TYR A 197 -10.51 22.55 -12.87
CA TYR A 197 -10.63 23.18 -11.56
C TYR A 197 -10.61 24.71 -11.66
N GLU A 198 -9.66 25.27 -12.41
CA GLU A 198 -9.58 26.73 -12.61
C GLU A 198 -10.74 27.29 -13.45
N GLU A 199 -11.31 26.50 -14.36
CA GLU A 199 -12.55 26.84 -15.05
C GLU A 199 -13.71 27.01 -14.07
N TYR A 200 -13.89 26.06 -13.15
CA TYR A 200 -14.89 26.18 -12.10
C TYR A 200 -14.62 27.35 -11.14
N GLU A 201 -13.36 27.68 -10.85
CA GLU A 201 -13.02 28.91 -10.10
C GLU A 201 -13.50 30.17 -10.85
N ARG A 202 -13.25 30.27 -12.17
CA ARG A 202 -13.67 31.42 -12.99
C ARG A 202 -15.19 31.54 -13.13
N GLU A 203 -15.89 30.42 -13.19
CA GLU A 203 -17.35 30.38 -13.29
C GLU A 203 -18.06 30.59 -11.95
N GLY A 204 -17.31 30.69 -10.84
CA GLY A 204 -17.89 30.81 -9.50
C GLY A 204 -18.56 29.52 -9.00
N LYS A 205 -18.19 28.36 -9.55
CA LYS A 205 -18.68 27.03 -9.15
C LYS A 205 -17.87 26.49 -7.98
N PHE A 206 -17.95 27.17 -6.84
CA PHE A 206 -17.36 26.75 -5.58
C PHE A 206 -18.26 27.14 -4.41
N ILE A 207 -18.12 26.44 -3.29
CA ILE A 207 -18.84 26.72 -2.04
C ILE A 207 -18.10 27.82 -1.25
N GLN A 208 -16.78 27.72 -1.16
CA GLN A 208 -15.97 28.64 -0.39
C GLN A 208 -14.55 28.76 -0.97
N GLN A 209 -13.96 29.95 -0.89
CA GLN A 209 -12.52 30.14 -1.11
C GLN A 209 -11.79 30.37 0.21
N ILE A 210 -10.61 29.77 0.34
CA ILE A 210 -9.73 29.89 1.49
C ILE A 210 -8.29 30.10 1.04
N GLN A 211 -7.42 30.52 1.95
CA GLN A 211 -5.98 30.41 1.71
C GLN A 211 -5.57 28.93 1.75
N ALA A 212 -4.81 28.46 0.77
CA ALA A 212 -4.38 27.06 0.70
C ALA A 212 -3.62 26.63 1.97
N ARG A 213 -2.78 27.52 2.51
CA ARG A 213 -2.05 27.30 3.77
C ARG A 213 -2.96 27.12 4.99
N LYS A 214 -4.21 27.61 4.97
CA LYS A 214 -5.19 27.35 6.04
C LYS A 214 -5.55 25.87 6.09
N LEU A 215 -5.84 25.26 4.93
CA LEU A 215 -6.12 23.83 4.85
C LEU A 215 -4.87 23.01 5.18
N TRP A 216 -3.71 23.40 4.67
CA TRP A 216 -2.43 22.75 4.99
C TRP A 216 -2.15 22.68 6.49
N LYS A 217 -2.36 23.78 7.23
CA LYS A 217 -2.24 23.79 8.69
C LYS A 217 -3.21 22.81 9.37
N ALA A 218 -4.45 22.72 8.89
CA ALA A 218 -5.43 21.79 9.44
C ALA A 218 -5.04 20.32 9.19
N ILE A 219 -4.46 20.00 8.03
CA ILE A 219 -3.93 18.68 7.70
C ILE A 219 -2.82 18.32 8.71
N ILE A 220 -1.83 19.20 8.89
CA ILE A 220 -0.73 18.99 9.85
C ILE A 220 -1.27 18.82 11.27
N SER A 221 -2.21 19.65 11.71
CA SER A 221 -2.80 19.52 13.05
C SER A 221 -3.49 18.17 13.24
N SER A 222 -4.23 17.68 12.24
CA SER A 222 -4.84 16.34 12.30
C SER A 222 -3.78 15.23 12.38
N GLN A 223 -2.69 15.34 11.61
CA GLN A 223 -1.59 14.38 11.62
C GLN A 223 -0.85 14.34 12.95
N VAL A 224 -0.59 15.50 13.55
CA VAL A 224 0.05 15.57 14.88
C VAL A 224 -0.83 14.94 15.95
N GLU A 225 -2.15 15.15 15.89
CA GLU A 225 -3.08 14.62 16.89
C GLU A 225 -3.37 13.12 16.72
N THR A 226 -3.39 12.62 15.49
CA THR A 226 -3.96 11.28 15.18
C THR A 226 -3.05 10.36 14.37
N GLY A 227 -1.95 10.87 13.81
CA GLY A 227 -1.13 10.19 12.80
C GLY A 227 -1.75 10.12 11.40
N LEU A 228 -2.92 10.74 11.20
CA LEU A 228 -3.72 10.70 9.97
C LEU A 228 -4.14 12.13 9.57
N PRO A 229 -4.50 12.38 8.30
CA PRO A 229 -4.71 11.42 7.22
C PRO A 229 -3.41 10.93 6.56
N TYR A 230 -3.49 9.79 5.87
CA TYR A 230 -2.48 9.36 4.90
C TYR A 230 -2.34 10.38 3.77
N MET A 231 -1.15 10.46 3.19
CA MET A 231 -0.81 11.43 2.15
C MET A 231 -0.49 10.69 0.85
N LEU A 232 -1.34 10.83 -0.17
CA LEU A 232 -1.09 10.26 -1.48
C LEU A 232 -1.24 11.32 -2.56
N TYR A 233 -0.33 11.31 -3.52
CA TYR A 233 -0.26 12.30 -4.59
C TYR A 233 -0.94 11.74 -5.85
N LYS A 234 -2.17 12.19 -6.11
CA LYS A 234 -3.06 11.75 -7.19
C LYS A 234 -2.36 11.75 -8.55
N ASP A 235 -1.69 12.85 -8.88
CA ASP A 235 -1.10 13.04 -10.20
C ASP A 235 0.13 12.15 -10.39
N ALA A 236 0.95 12.00 -9.36
CA ALA A 236 2.06 11.05 -9.36
C ALA A 236 1.58 9.59 -9.50
N CYS A 237 0.49 9.22 -8.81
CA CYS A 237 -0.08 7.87 -8.88
C CYS A 237 -0.64 7.57 -10.27
N ASN A 238 -1.34 8.53 -10.88
CA ASN A 238 -1.95 8.35 -12.20
C ASN A 238 -0.91 8.39 -13.34
N SER A 239 0.01 9.36 -13.34
CA SER A 239 1.03 9.51 -14.39
C SER A 239 2.03 8.36 -14.48
N LYS A 240 2.21 7.62 -13.39
CA LYS A 240 3.23 6.57 -13.24
C LYS A 240 2.60 5.20 -12.95
N SER A 241 1.35 5.00 -13.38
CA SER A 241 0.68 3.70 -13.33
C SER A 241 0.65 3.06 -14.71
N ASN A 242 0.99 1.78 -14.77
CA ASN A 242 0.77 0.99 -15.98
C ASN A 242 -0.74 0.77 -16.28
N GLN A 243 -1.62 1.04 -15.32
CA GLN A 243 -3.07 1.00 -15.49
C GLN A 243 -3.68 2.34 -15.95
N GLN A 244 -2.87 3.36 -16.26
CA GLN A 244 -3.39 4.67 -16.69
C GLN A 244 -4.24 4.61 -17.99
N ASN A 245 -4.14 3.52 -18.75
CA ASN A 245 -4.98 3.25 -19.92
C ASN A 245 -6.44 2.91 -19.58
N LEU A 246 -6.74 2.57 -18.32
CA LEU A 246 -8.09 2.21 -17.87
C LEU A 246 -8.94 3.44 -17.51
N GLY A 247 -8.28 4.54 -17.13
CA GLY A 247 -8.92 5.77 -16.67
C GLY A 247 -8.21 6.35 -15.44
N THR A 248 -8.84 7.35 -14.83
CA THR A 248 -8.30 7.99 -13.62
C THR A 248 -8.45 7.07 -12.41
N ILE A 249 -7.34 6.77 -11.75
CA ILE A 249 -7.26 6.07 -10.47
C ILE A 249 -7.64 7.06 -9.36
N LYS A 250 -8.56 6.63 -8.49
CA LYS A 250 -9.24 7.51 -7.52
C LYS A 250 -8.84 7.31 -6.07
N SER A 251 -8.12 6.25 -5.75
CA SER A 251 -7.68 5.96 -4.38
C SER A 251 -6.55 4.96 -4.37
N SER A 252 -6.01 4.73 -3.17
CA SER A 252 -5.23 3.54 -2.85
C SER A 252 -6.04 2.61 -1.94
N ASN A 253 -5.40 1.58 -1.37
CA ASN A 253 -6.00 0.64 -0.43
C ASN A 253 -5.89 1.09 1.03
N LEU A 254 -6.17 0.19 1.98
CA LEU A 254 -6.02 0.45 3.42
C LEU A 254 -4.60 0.88 3.82
N CYS A 255 -3.57 0.30 3.21
CA CYS A 255 -2.18 0.45 3.63
C CYS A 255 -1.34 1.34 2.69
N THR A 256 -2.00 2.01 1.73
CA THR A 256 -1.45 3.03 0.81
C THR A 256 -0.52 2.53 -0.30
N GLU A 257 -0.18 1.24 -0.34
CA GLU A 257 0.78 0.67 -1.30
C GLU A 257 0.17 0.27 -2.65
N ILE A 258 -1.15 0.10 -2.74
CA ILE A 258 -1.82 -0.39 -3.95
C ILE A 258 -2.49 0.73 -4.71
N ILE A 259 -2.01 0.98 -5.93
CA ILE A 259 -2.55 2.00 -6.84
C ILE A 259 -3.20 1.30 -8.03
N GLU A 260 -4.47 0.91 -7.86
CA GLU A 260 -5.23 0.17 -8.88
C GLU A 260 -6.52 0.91 -9.26
N TYR A 261 -6.90 0.76 -10.53
CA TYR A 261 -8.12 1.33 -11.09
C TYR A 261 -9.37 0.71 -10.46
N THR A 262 -10.39 1.55 -10.22
CA THR A 262 -11.70 1.12 -9.73
C THR A 262 -12.80 1.79 -10.55
N SER A 263 -13.93 1.10 -10.71
CA SER A 263 -15.12 1.63 -11.38
C SER A 263 -16.38 1.07 -10.71
N LYS A 264 -17.57 1.40 -11.25
CA LYS A 264 -18.84 0.83 -10.77
C LYS A 264 -18.86 -0.70 -10.83
N ASP A 265 -18.24 -1.27 -11.87
CA ASP A 265 -18.25 -2.70 -12.17
C ASP A 265 -16.93 -3.41 -11.82
N GLU A 266 -15.97 -2.68 -11.24
CA GLU A 266 -14.64 -3.17 -10.91
C GLU A 266 -14.22 -2.73 -9.50
N VAL A 267 -14.15 -3.73 -8.61
CA VAL A 267 -13.51 -3.60 -7.29
C VAL A 267 -12.10 -4.14 -7.43
N ALA A 268 -11.08 -3.30 -7.24
CA ALA A 268 -9.70 -3.74 -7.41
C ALA A 268 -9.30 -4.69 -6.25
N VAL A 269 -8.38 -5.61 -6.53
CA VAL A 269 -8.03 -6.70 -5.61
C VAL A 269 -6.52 -6.92 -5.65
N CYS A 270 -5.88 -6.92 -4.48
CA CYS A 270 -4.46 -7.18 -4.42
C CYS A 270 -4.10 -8.55 -3.81
N ASN A 271 -3.23 -9.27 -4.52
CA ASN A 271 -2.63 -10.53 -4.08
C ASN A 271 -1.19 -10.28 -3.65
N LEU A 272 -0.87 -10.56 -2.39
CA LEU A 272 0.32 -10.06 -1.73
C LEU A 272 1.27 -11.17 -1.27
N ALA A 273 2.56 -10.96 -1.47
CA ALA A 273 3.64 -11.75 -0.86
C ALA A 273 4.88 -10.87 -0.62
N SER A 274 5.71 -11.24 0.35
CA SER A 274 6.93 -10.49 0.67
C SER A 274 8.18 -11.36 0.69
N VAL A 275 9.23 -10.87 0.02
CA VAL A 275 10.55 -11.50 -0.04
C VAL A 275 11.38 -11.13 1.19
N ALA A 276 12.04 -12.10 1.82
CA ALA A 276 12.88 -11.90 3.00
C ALA A 276 14.30 -11.48 2.59
N LEU A 277 14.58 -10.18 2.57
CA LEU A 277 15.80 -9.62 1.97
C LEU A 277 17.09 -10.03 2.67
N ASN A 278 17.02 -10.35 3.96
CA ASN A 278 18.15 -10.84 4.75
C ASN A 278 18.67 -12.21 4.28
N MET A 279 17.84 -13.02 3.61
CA MET A 279 18.21 -14.36 3.16
C MET A 279 19.19 -14.38 1.98
N PHE A 280 19.41 -13.24 1.32
CA PHE A 280 20.26 -13.12 0.14
C PHE A 280 21.62 -12.50 0.45
N VAL A 281 21.91 -12.20 1.73
CA VAL A 281 23.25 -11.83 2.16
C VAL A 281 24.13 -13.08 2.15
N LYS A 282 25.26 -13.04 1.43
CA LYS A 282 26.19 -14.17 1.34
C LYS A 282 26.78 -14.50 2.72
N GLU A 283 27.17 -15.75 2.93
CA GLU A 283 27.69 -16.23 4.23
C GLU A 283 28.92 -15.44 4.73
N ASP A 284 29.72 -14.88 3.82
CA ASP A 284 30.88 -14.06 4.16
C ASP A 284 30.52 -12.62 4.59
N GLY A 285 29.25 -12.23 4.47
CA GLY A 285 28.73 -10.89 4.76
C GLY A 285 29.25 -9.80 3.82
N LYS A 286 29.94 -10.16 2.72
CA LYS A 286 30.59 -9.20 1.81
C LYS A 286 29.89 -9.03 0.48
N GLY A 287 28.81 -9.78 0.24
CA GLY A 287 28.08 -9.69 -1.00
C GLY A 287 26.60 -10.01 -0.84
N TYR A 288 25.85 -9.64 -1.86
CA TYR A 288 24.42 -9.87 -1.95
C TYR A 288 24.13 -10.71 -3.20
N ASP A 289 23.29 -11.73 -3.08
CA ASP A 289 22.98 -12.68 -4.15
C ASP A 289 21.76 -12.23 -4.98
N PHE A 290 22.02 -11.36 -5.95
CA PHE A 290 20.99 -10.82 -6.84
C PHE A 290 20.41 -11.87 -7.80
N GLU A 291 21.20 -12.86 -8.24
CA GLU A 291 20.67 -13.92 -9.10
C GLU A 291 19.66 -14.78 -8.33
N ARG A 292 19.99 -15.17 -7.09
CA ARG A 292 19.06 -15.90 -6.24
C ARG A 292 17.81 -15.06 -5.94
N LEU A 293 17.95 -13.76 -5.68
CA LEU A 293 16.81 -12.86 -5.49
C LEU A 293 15.89 -12.81 -6.72
N LYS A 294 16.46 -12.72 -7.93
CA LYS A 294 15.71 -12.78 -9.18
C LYS A 294 14.95 -14.10 -9.29
N GLU A 295 15.61 -15.24 -9.08
CA GLU A 295 15.00 -16.58 -9.13
C GLU A 295 13.78 -16.70 -8.20
N ILE A 296 13.94 -16.32 -6.93
CA ILE A 296 12.86 -16.37 -5.95
C ILE A 296 11.72 -15.44 -6.36
N THR A 297 12.03 -14.25 -6.85
CA THR A 297 11.00 -13.29 -7.30
C THR A 297 10.18 -13.84 -8.47
N LYS A 298 10.80 -14.61 -9.38
CA LYS A 298 10.07 -15.29 -10.46
C LYS A 298 9.10 -16.34 -9.91
N VAL A 299 9.51 -17.11 -8.90
CA VAL A 299 8.61 -18.07 -8.22
C VAL A 299 7.44 -17.35 -7.57
N VAL A 300 7.70 -16.28 -6.82
CA VAL A 300 6.65 -15.47 -6.16
C VAL A 300 5.66 -14.93 -7.19
N THR A 301 6.15 -14.42 -8.32
CA THR A 301 5.32 -13.92 -9.43
C THR A 301 4.38 -15.00 -9.96
N ARG A 302 4.90 -16.21 -10.23
CA ARG A 302 4.08 -17.34 -10.68
C ARG A 302 3.04 -17.76 -9.64
N ASN A 303 3.42 -17.76 -8.36
CA ASN A 303 2.53 -18.11 -7.26
C ASN A 303 1.37 -17.13 -7.14
N LEU A 304 1.65 -15.83 -7.15
CA LEU A 304 0.63 -14.78 -7.09
C LEU A 304 -0.27 -14.80 -8.32
N ASN A 305 0.28 -15.08 -9.52
CA ASN A 305 -0.54 -15.23 -10.71
C ASN A 305 -1.49 -16.45 -10.61
N LYS A 306 -1.06 -17.58 -10.04
CA LYS A 306 -1.94 -18.73 -9.77
C LYS A 306 -3.01 -18.39 -8.73
N ILE A 307 -2.66 -17.61 -7.70
CA ILE A 307 -3.60 -17.16 -6.66
C ILE A 307 -4.79 -16.43 -7.28
N ILE A 308 -4.59 -15.59 -8.31
CA ILE A 308 -5.70 -14.90 -9.01
C ILE A 308 -6.78 -15.89 -9.48
N ASP A 309 -6.38 -17.04 -10.00
CA ASP A 309 -7.30 -18.01 -10.61
C ASP A 309 -7.97 -18.91 -9.56
N VAL A 310 -7.26 -19.27 -8.48
CA VAL A 310 -7.80 -20.14 -7.42
C VAL A 310 -8.57 -19.39 -6.33
N ASN A 311 -8.44 -18.07 -6.28
CA ASN A 311 -9.06 -17.24 -5.23
C ASN A 311 -10.59 -17.30 -5.28
N PHE A 312 -11.20 -17.44 -4.10
CA PHE A 312 -12.62 -17.20 -3.91
C PHE A 312 -12.87 -15.69 -3.75
N TYR A 313 -13.53 -15.10 -4.74
CA TYR A 313 -13.90 -13.67 -4.70
C TYR A 313 -15.22 -13.48 -3.96
N PRO A 314 -15.29 -12.60 -2.94
CA PRO A 314 -16.53 -12.33 -2.22
C PRO A 314 -17.56 -11.57 -3.05
N LEU A 315 -17.12 -10.91 -4.13
CA LEU A 315 -17.93 -10.08 -5.02
C LEU A 315 -17.61 -10.38 -6.49
N PRO A 316 -18.60 -10.33 -7.40
CA PRO A 316 -18.38 -10.52 -8.83
C PRO A 316 -17.52 -9.40 -9.45
N GLU A 317 -17.64 -8.16 -9.00
CA GLU A 317 -16.85 -7.01 -9.46
C GLU A 317 -15.36 -7.17 -9.10
N ALA A 318 -15.09 -7.80 -7.96
CA ALA A 318 -13.73 -8.13 -7.53
C ALA A 318 -13.10 -9.19 -8.44
N ARG A 319 -13.87 -10.21 -8.81
CA ARG A 319 -13.44 -11.22 -9.79
C ARG A 319 -13.24 -10.59 -11.17
N ASN A 320 -14.15 -9.71 -11.59
CA ASN A 320 -14.08 -9.03 -12.88
C ASN A 320 -12.77 -8.24 -13.01
N SER A 321 -12.47 -7.37 -12.04
CA SER A 321 -11.24 -6.56 -12.02
C SER A 321 -9.98 -7.45 -12.06
N ASN A 322 -9.88 -8.44 -11.16
CA ASN A 322 -8.66 -9.24 -11.05
C ASN A 322 -8.43 -10.13 -12.28
N MET A 323 -9.48 -10.67 -12.89
CA MET A 323 -9.35 -11.46 -14.12
C MET A 323 -9.00 -10.61 -15.34
N ARG A 324 -9.43 -9.33 -15.37
CA ARG A 324 -9.15 -8.41 -16.48
C ARG A 324 -7.72 -7.90 -16.47
N HIS A 325 -7.22 -7.46 -15.31
CA HIS A 325 -5.96 -6.73 -15.20
C HIS A 325 -4.83 -7.57 -14.58
N ARG A 326 -5.21 -8.58 -13.79
CA ARG A 326 -4.30 -9.53 -13.14
C ARG A 326 -3.17 -8.87 -12.32
N PRO A 327 -3.41 -7.82 -11.52
CA PRO A 327 -2.36 -7.21 -10.71
C PRO A 327 -1.90 -8.18 -9.61
N ILE A 328 -0.62 -8.06 -9.27
CA ILE A 328 -0.01 -8.72 -8.11
C ILE A 328 0.83 -7.69 -7.35
N GLY A 329 1.06 -7.95 -6.06
CA GLY A 329 1.82 -7.07 -5.18
C GLY A 329 2.94 -7.81 -4.47
N ILE A 330 4.15 -7.74 -5.04
CA ILE A 330 5.37 -8.25 -4.44
C ILE A 330 5.99 -7.14 -3.59
N GLY A 331 6.16 -7.44 -2.31
CA GLY A 331 6.85 -6.57 -1.36
C GLY A 331 8.10 -7.22 -0.81
N VAL A 332 8.64 -6.60 0.22
CA VAL A 332 9.86 -7.02 0.91
C VAL A 332 9.67 -6.98 2.42
N GLN A 333 10.57 -7.63 3.15
CA GLN A 333 10.74 -7.49 4.59
C GLN A 333 12.20 -7.69 4.94
N GLY A 334 12.63 -7.16 6.09
CA GLY A 334 13.99 -7.30 6.57
C GLY A 334 15.03 -6.53 5.75
N LEU A 335 14.67 -5.36 5.19
CA LEU A 335 15.65 -4.48 4.55
C LEU A 335 16.71 -4.02 5.56
N ALA A 336 16.28 -3.59 6.75
CA ALA A 336 17.20 -3.19 7.82
C ALA A 336 18.07 -4.36 8.28
N ASP A 337 17.53 -5.57 8.38
CA ASP A 337 18.33 -6.77 8.67
C ASP A 337 19.41 -7.01 7.61
N ALA A 338 19.07 -6.88 6.32
CA ALA A 338 20.03 -7.04 5.24
C ALA A 338 21.17 -6.01 5.33
N PHE A 339 20.85 -4.75 5.64
CA PHE A 339 21.86 -3.71 5.85
C PHE A 339 22.75 -3.98 7.06
N ILE A 340 22.17 -4.39 8.20
CA ILE A 340 22.95 -4.73 9.40
C ILE A 340 23.87 -5.93 9.14
N LEU A 341 23.38 -6.98 8.48
CA LEU A 341 24.18 -8.16 8.12
C LEU A 341 25.34 -7.81 7.18
N MET A 342 25.12 -6.87 6.25
CA MET A 342 26.13 -6.33 5.33
C MET A 342 27.02 -5.24 5.95
N ARG A 343 26.79 -4.87 7.23
CA ARG A 343 27.50 -3.80 7.94
C ARG A 343 27.39 -2.44 7.27
N LEU A 344 26.18 -2.11 6.79
CA LEU A 344 25.87 -0.84 6.16
C LEU A 344 24.96 -0.01 7.07
N PRO A 345 25.37 1.20 7.48
CA PRO A 345 24.45 2.17 8.08
C PRO A 345 23.28 2.43 7.13
N PHE A 346 22.06 2.55 7.67
CA PHE A 346 20.85 2.69 6.84
C PHE A 346 20.91 3.91 5.90
N ASP A 347 21.58 4.98 6.33
CA ASP A 347 21.75 6.26 5.62
C ASP A 347 23.05 6.35 4.79
N SER A 348 23.81 5.25 4.68
CA SER A 348 25.05 5.22 3.88
C SER A 348 24.78 5.20 2.37
N GLU A 349 25.76 5.71 1.59
CA GLU A 349 25.70 5.63 0.12
C GLU A 349 25.66 4.18 -0.38
N GLU A 350 26.36 3.28 0.31
CA GLU A 350 26.37 1.85 0.03
C GLU A 350 25.00 1.21 0.25
N ALA A 351 24.30 1.55 1.35
CA ALA A 351 22.93 1.10 1.60
C ALA A 351 21.96 1.65 0.55
N SER A 352 22.10 2.91 0.15
CA SER A 352 21.30 3.53 -0.92
C SER A 352 21.49 2.83 -2.28
N ARG A 353 22.74 2.48 -2.63
CA ARG A 353 23.04 1.71 -3.84
C ARG A 353 22.48 0.29 -3.76
N LEU A 354 22.65 -0.39 -2.63
CA LEU A 354 22.11 -1.74 -2.42
C LEU A 354 20.58 -1.75 -2.49
N ASN A 355 19.91 -0.74 -1.90
CA ASN A 355 18.47 -0.53 -2.02
C ASN A 355 18.04 -0.48 -3.49
N THR A 356 18.71 0.35 -4.30
CA THR A 356 18.43 0.46 -5.75
C THR A 356 18.57 -0.89 -6.45
N GLN A 357 19.68 -1.60 -6.23
CA GLN A 357 19.97 -2.89 -6.87
C GLN A 357 18.99 -4.00 -6.45
N ILE A 358 18.55 -4.02 -5.19
CA ILE A 358 17.53 -4.96 -4.69
C ILE A 358 16.22 -4.75 -5.43
N PHE A 359 15.70 -3.52 -5.48
CA PHE A 359 14.42 -3.25 -6.11
C PHE A 359 14.45 -3.35 -7.63
N GLU A 360 15.58 -3.00 -8.27
CA GLU A 360 15.80 -3.29 -9.70
C GLU A 360 15.74 -4.79 -9.99
N THR A 361 16.38 -5.61 -9.16
CA THR A 361 16.39 -7.07 -9.30
C THR A 361 15.00 -7.67 -9.15
N ILE A 362 14.25 -7.25 -8.13
CA ILE A 362 12.88 -7.72 -7.91
C ILE A 362 12.00 -7.31 -9.09
N TYR A 363 12.07 -6.07 -9.55
CA TYR A 363 11.26 -5.61 -10.68
C TYR A 363 11.61 -6.34 -11.98
N TYR A 364 12.91 -6.54 -12.26
CA TYR A 364 13.38 -7.29 -13.41
C TYR A 364 12.90 -8.74 -13.39
N GLY A 365 13.10 -9.45 -12.27
CA GLY A 365 12.67 -10.84 -12.12
C GLY A 365 11.15 -11.00 -12.23
N ALA A 366 10.38 -10.09 -11.64
CA ALA A 366 8.92 -10.12 -11.74
C ALA A 366 8.42 -9.88 -13.18
N LEU A 367 9.01 -8.91 -13.90
CA LEU A 367 8.68 -8.67 -15.30
C LEU A 367 9.05 -9.84 -16.20
N GLU A 368 10.23 -10.44 -15.98
CA GLU A 368 10.67 -11.61 -16.74
C GLU A 368 9.69 -12.78 -16.57
N ALA A 369 9.33 -13.13 -15.32
CA ALA A 369 8.34 -14.18 -15.07
C ALA A 369 6.94 -13.83 -15.63
N SER A 370 6.52 -12.57 -15.56
CA SER A 370 5.24 -12.15 -16.12
C SER A 370 5.23 -12.22 -17.65
N CYS A 371 6.38 -11.97 -18.30
CA CYS A 371 6.56 -12.13 -19.74
C CYS A 371 6.56 -13.61 -20.16
N GLU A 372 7.25 -14.48 -19.40
CA GLU A 372 7.22 -15.94 -19.60
C GLU A 372 5.80 -16.51 -19.49
N LEU A 373 5.01 -16.02 -18.52
CA LEU A 373 3.60 -16.38 -18.39
C LEU A 373 2.76 -15.86 -19.57
N ALA A 374 3.06 -14.67 -20.10
CA ALA A 374 2.36 -14.14 -21.26
C ALA A 374 2.68 -14.90 -22.55
N GLU A 375 3.92 -15.37 -22.71
CA GLU A 375 4.29 -16.25 -23.83
C GLU A 375 3.48 -17.55 -23.83
N LYS A 376 3.17 -18.09 -22.64
CA LYS A 376 2.38 -19.32 -22.48
C LYS A 376 0.87 -19.10 -22.58
N ASP A 377 0.34 -18.12 -21.84
CA ASP A 377 -1.09 -17.97 -21.58
C ASP A 377 -1.70 -16.72 -22.24
N GLY A 378 -0.89 -15.96 -22.97
CA GLY A 378 -1.21 -14.64 -23.52
C GLY A 378 -1.09 -13.51 -22.49
N PRO A 379 -1.02 -12.24 -22.92
CA PRO A 379 -1.03 -11.09 -22.01
C PRO A 379 -2.37 -10.96 -21.25
N TYR A 380 -2.41 -10.11 -20.21
CA TYR A 380 -3.68 -9.79 -19.56
C TYR A 380 -4.62 -9.02 -20.50
N SER A 381 -5.93 -9.08 -20.25
CA SER A 381 -6.95 -8.65 -21.22
C SER A 381 -6.88 -7.17 -21.61
N THR A 382 -6.38 -6.31 -20.72
CA THR A 382 -6.26 -4.86 -20.95
C THR A 382 -4.81 -4.41 -21.13
N TYR A 383 -3.95 -5.30 -21.63
CA TYR A 383 -2.54 -5.01 -21.90
C TYR A 383 -2.35 -3.99 -23.02
N GLU A 384 -3.10 -4.14 -24.12
CA GLU A 384 -3.01 -3.23 -25.26
C GLU A 384 -3.35 -1.79 -24.87
N GLY A 385 -2.48 -0.85 -25.26
CA GLY A 385 -2.59 0.56 -24.91
C GLY A 385 -2.00 0.93 -23.54
N SER A 386 -1.57 -0.04 -22.74
CA SER A 386 -0.81 0.23 -21.51
C SER A 386 0.59 0.78 -21.82
N PRO A 387 1.22 1.53 -20.90
CA PRO A 387 2.60 1.96 -21.08
C PRO A 387 3.60 0.83 -21.36
N VAL A 388 3.46 -0.31 -20.70
CA VAL A 388 4.34 -1.48 -20.93
C VAL A 388 4.18 -2.02 -22.35
N SER A 389 2.97 -1.99 -22.94
CA SER A 389 2.75 -2.33 -24.37
C SER A 389 3.46 -1.37 -25.34
N GLN A 390 3.79 -0.17 -24.87
CA GLN A 390 4.54 0.85 -25.62
C GLN A 390 6.05 0.83 -25.28
N GLY A 391 6.51 -0.18 -24.56
CA GLY A 391 7.92 -0.30 -24.16
C GLY A 391 8.34 0.63 -23.02
N ARG A 392 7.39 1.28 -22.32
CA ARG A 392 7.65 2.16 -21.18
C ARG A 392 7.45 1.39 -19.87
N LEU A 393 8.55 1.14 -19.18
CA LEU A 393 8.58 0.52 -17.84
C LEU A 393 8.57 1.61 -16.75
N GLN A 394 8.50 1.18 -15.49
CA GLN A 394 8.29 2.11 -14.38
C GLN A 394 9.37 3.19 -14.29
N TYR A 395 10.65 2.83 -14.37
CA TYR A 395 11.75 3.80 -14.32
C TYR A 395 11.72 4.83 -15.46
N ASP A 396 11.17 4.47 -16.64
CA ASP A 396 10.99 5.42 -17.75
C ASP A 396 9.98 6.50 -17.38
N MET A 397 8.94 6.15 -16.60
CA MET A 397 7.94 7.12 -16.12
C MET A 397 8.48 8.06 -15.03
N TRP A 398 9.60 7.69 -14.41
CA TRP A 398 10.34 8.53 -13.45
C TRP A 398 11.53 9.26 -14.09
N ASN A 399 11.79 9.06 -15.39
CA ASN A 399 12.98 9.55 -16.09
C ASN A 399 14.29 9.09 -15.43
N VAL A 400 14.33 7.86 -14.92
CA VAL A 400 15.50 7.25 -14.29
C VAL A 400 16.14 6.27 -15.25
N THR A 401 17.47 6.29 -15.32
CA THR A 401 18.25 5.24 -15.99
C THR A 401 18.66 4.19 -14.94
N PRO A 402 18.27 2.91 -15.10
CA PRO A 402 18.68 1.85 -14.16
C PRO A 402 20.20 1.64 -14.11
N THR A 403 20.67 0.90 -13.11
CA THR A 403 22.06 0.41 -13.09
C THR A 403 22.34 -0.61 -14.20
N ASP A 404 23.61 -0.97 -14.37
CA ASP A 404 24.09 -1.97 -15.34
C ASP A 404 23.96 -3.41 -14.82
N LEU A 405 23.32 -3.64 -13.67
CA LEU A 405 23.16 -4.96 -13.06
C LEU A 405 22.34 -5.93 -13.93
N TRP A 406 21.35 -5.43 -14.65
CA TRP A 406 20.45 -6.24 -15.48
C TRP A 406 20.28 -5.65 -16.89
N ASP A 407 20.18 -6.51 -17.90
CA ASP A 407 19.97 -6.09 -19.29
C ASP A 407 18.49 -5.82 -19.58
N TRP A 408 18.08 -4.58 -19.29
CA TRP A 408 16.73 -4.11 -19.57
C TRP A 408 16.37 -4.07 -21.05
N SER A 409 17.36 -3.98 -21.95
CA SER A 409 17.11 -3.93 -23.39
C SER A 409 16.60 -5.27 -23.92
N VAL A 410 17.21 -6.36 -23.46
CA VAL A 410 16.78 -7.74 -23.76
C VAL A 410 15.40 -8.00 -23.19
N LEU A 411 15.13 -7.58 -21.95
CA LEU A 411 13.81 -7.74 -21.34
C LEU A 411 12.73 -6.95 -22.09
N LYS A 412 12.99 -5.69 -22.46
CA LYS A 412 12.06 -4.89 -23.27
C LYS A 412 11.77 -5.52 -24.63
N GLN A 413 12.76 -6.16 -25.27
CA GLN A 413 12.53 -6.90 -26.53
C GLN A 413 11.62 -8.12 -26.34
N LYS A 414 11.84 -8.89 -25.26
CA LYS A 414 10.95 -10.02 -24.92
C LYS A 414 9.52 -9.55 -24.66
N ILE A 415 9.36 -8.49 -23.86
CA ILE A 415 8.06 -7.88 -23.55
C ILE A 415 7.38 -7.36 -24.81
N ALA A 416 8.11 -6.69 -25.70
CA ALA A 416 7.54 -6.21 -26.97
C ALA A 416 7.02 -7.34 -27.86
N LYS A 417 7.61 -8.55 -27.76
CA LYS A 417 7.21 -9.71 -28.55
C LYS A 417 6.05 -10.50 -27.92
N HIS A 418 6.03 -10.64 -26.60
CA HIS A 418 5.14 -11.57 -25.90
C HIS A 418 4.13 -10.90 -24.97
N GLY A 419 4.32 -9.63 -24.63
CA GLY A 419 3.58 -8.93 -23.60
C GLY A 419 3.96 -9.35 -22.19
N VAL A 420 3.09 -9.01 -21.22
CA VAL A 420 3.20 -9.46 -19.81
C VAL A 420 1.84 -9.93 -19.30
N ARG A 421 1.83 -10.84 -18.33
CA ARG A 421 0.62 -11.48 -17.81
C ARG A 421 -0.07 -10.67 -16.70
N ASN A 422 0.62 -9.70 -16.11
CA ASN A 422 0.15 -8.96 -14.94
C ASN A 422 0.31 -7.45 -15.18
N SER A 423 -0.72 -6.65 -14.88
CA SER A 423 -0.67 -5.21 -15.10
C SER A 423 0.26 -4.48 -14.15
N LEU A 424 0.37 -4.95 -12.91
CA LEU A 424 1.21 -4.40 -11.83
C LEU A 424 1.87 -5.57 -11.09
N LEU A 425 3.04 -5.32 -10.52
CA LEU A 425 3.91 -6.39 -9.97
C LEU A 425 4.40 -6.11 -8.56
N ILE A 426 4.83 -4.88 -8.27
CA ILE A 426 5.61 -4.55 -7.06
C ILE A 426 4.82 -3.54 -6.22
N SER A 427 4.62 -3.85 -4.95
CA SER A 427 3.94 -2.97 -3.99
C SER A 427 4.38 -3.33 -2.55
N PRO A 428 5.50 -2.76 -2.07
CA PRO A 428 6.00 -3.04 -0.73
C PRO A 428 4.99 -2.64 0.34
N MET A 429 4.43 -3.65 1.02
CA MET A 429 3.37 -3.50 2.01
C MET A 429 3.91 -3.45 3.44
N PRO A 430 3.09 -3.04 4.42
CA PRO A 430 3.36 -3.34 5.82
C PRO A 430 3.36 -4.86 6.06
N THR A 431 4.44 -5.37 6.64
CA THR A 431 4.62 -6.81 6.89
C THR A 431 4.49 -7.18 8.37
N ALA A 432 3.66 -6.44 9.12
CA ALA A 432 3.59 -6.50 10.58
C ALA A 432 3.51 -7.91 11.17
N SER A 433 2.62 -8.76 10.64
CA SER A 433 2.52 -10.14 11.14
C SER A 433 3.56 -11.08 10.52
N THR A 434 3.84 -10.94 9.23
CA THR A 434 4.70 -11.90 8.50
C THR A 434 6.18 -11.72 8.81
N ALA A 435 6.65 -10.49 9.00
CA ALA A 435 8.03 -10.20 9.40
C ALA A 435 8.30 -10.73 10.81
N GLN A 436 7.32 -10.62 11.71
CA GLN A 436 7.40 -11.23 13.03
C GLN A 436 7.47 -12.77 12.98
N ILE A 437 6.76 -13.42 12.06
CA ILE A 437 6.84 -14.88 11.86
C ILE A 437 8.23 -15.28 11.36
N LEU A 438 8.81 -14.54 10.41
CA LEU A 438 10.13 -14.85 9.88
C LEU A 438 11.29 -14.42 10.81
N GLY A 439 11.03 -13.48 11.72
CA GLY A 439 12.04 -12.93 12.65
C GLY A 439 12.80 -11.73 12.08
N ASN A 440 12.19 -11.00 11.14
CA ASN A 440 12.78 -9.86 10.43
C ASN A 440 12.15 -8.54 10.90
N ASN A 441 12.81 -7.42 10.61
CA ASN A 441 12.23 -6.08 10.69
C ASN A 441 11.17 -5.87 9.60
N GLU A 442 10.23 -4.97 9.87
CA GLU A 442 9.09 -4.74 9.00
C GLU A 442 9.49 -4.05 7.68
N SER A 443 8.98 -4.57 6.57
CA SER A 443 9.02 -3.95 5.25
C SER A 443 10.42 -3.44 4.85
N PHE A 444 10.47 -2.19 4.36
CA PHE A 444 11.67 -1.42 4.06
C PHE A 444 12.03 -0.43 5.18
N GLU A 445 11.45 -0.58 6.39
CA GLU A 445 11.64 0.38 7.47
C GLU A 445 12.99 0.18 8.19
N PRO A 446 13.59 1.25 8.75
CA PRO A 446 14.68 1.11 9.71
C PRO A 446 14.19 0.44 11.00
N TYR A 447 15.12 -0.01 11.84
CA TYR A 447 14.75 -0.45 13.20
C TYR A 447 14.20 0.74 14.00
N THR A 448 12.98 0.61 14.50
CA THR A 448 12.34 1.65 15.33
C THR A 448 12.96 1.74 16.72
N SER A 449 13.48 0.62 17.24
CA SER A 449 14.16 0.55 18.52
C SER A 449 15.04 -0.70 18.59
N ASN A 450 16.17 -0.64 19.31
CA ASN A 450 16.98 -1.82 19.63
C ASN A 450 16.44 -2.64 20.80
N ILE A 451 15.47 -2.11 21.56
CA ILE A 451 14.74 -2.88 22.57
C ILE A 451 13.27 -2.50 22.57
N TYR A 452 12.41 -3.49 22.43
CA TYR A 452 10.96 -3.27 22.43
C TYR A 452 10.25 -4.30 23.30
N THR A 453 9.13 -3.88 23.88
CA THR A 453 8.29 -4.76 24.71
C THR A 453 7.27 -5.44 23.82
N ARG A 454 7.34 -6.77 23.77
CA ARG A 454 6.38 -7.62 23.08
C ARG A 454 5.30 -8.07 24.06
N ARG A 455 4.05 -7.71 23.77
CA ARG A 455 2.88 -8.22 24.50
C ARG A 455 2.38 -9.49 23.83
N VAL A 456 2.26 -10.56 24.59
CA VAL A 456 1.61 -11.82 24.18
C VAL A 456 0.62 -12.24 25.28
N LEU A 457 -0.23 -13.23 25.00
CA LEU A 457 -1.22 -13.72 25.98
C LEU A 457 -0.59 -14.16 27.31
N SER A 458 0.66 -14.61 27.31
CA SER A 458 1.40 -15.05 28.50
C SER A 458 2.13 -13.92 29.25
N GLY A 459 2.03 -12.67 28.80
CA GLY A 459 2.64 -11.51 29.46
C GLY A 459 3.44 -10.60 28.52
N GLU A 460 4.26 -9.73 29.12
CA GLU A 460 5.12 -8.80 28.41
C GLU A 460 6.58 -9.29 28.42
N PHE A 461 7.22 -9.35 27.26
CA PHE A 461 8.59 -9.79 27.09
C PHE A 461 9.42 -8.69 26.44
N LEU A 462 10.55 -8.34 27.05
CA LEU A 462 11.53 -7.45 26.41
C LEU A 462 12.29 -8.23 25.32
N VAL A 463 12.20 -7.76 24.09
CA VAL A 463 12.93 -8.28 22.94
C VAL A 463 14.02 -7.29 22.58
N VAL A 464 15.27 -7.76 22.56
CA VAL A 464 16.43 -6.99 22.12
C VAL A 464 16.66 -7.29 20.64
N ASN A 465 17.07 -6.29 19.87
CA ASN A 465 17.57 -6.48 18.50
C ASN A 465 18.65 -7.56 18.52
N HIS A 466 18.36 -8.68 17.88
CA HIS A 466 19.18 -9.88 17.96
C HIS A 466 20.53 -9.71 17.25
N HIS A 467 20.62 -8.80 16.27
CA HIS A 467 21.89 -8.45 15.62
C HIS A 467 22.80 -7.69 16.59
N LEU A 468 22.27 -6.60 17.18
CA LEU A 468 23.01 -5.82 18.18
C LEU A 468 23.43 -6.70 19.37
N LEU A 469 22.54 -7.57 19.85
CA LEU A 469 22.84 -8.50 20.94
C LEU A 469 24.04 -9.40 20.61
N LYS A 470 24.07 -9.98 19.40
CA LYS A 470 25.20 -10.80 18.93
C LYS A 470 26.49 -9.99 18.89
N ASP A 471 26.45 -8.75 18.41
CA ASP A 471 27.63 -7.89 18.34
C ASP A 471 28.17 -7.48 19.70
N LEU A 472 27.29 -7.02 20.61
CA LEU A 472 27.68 -6.67 21.98
C LEU A 472 28.22 -7.89 22.72
N THR A 473 27.65 -9.08 22.50
CA THR A 473 28.15 -10.32 23.11
C THR A 473 29.53 -10.68 22.58
N ARG A 474 29.75 -10.59 21.26
CA ARG A 474 31.06 -10.85 20.61
C ARG A 474 32.15 -9.90 21.13
N LEU A 475 31.79 -8.65 21.41
CA LEU A 475 32.69 -7.64 21.98
C LEU A 475 32.89 -7.78 23.49
N GLY A 476 32.20 -8.71 24.17
CA GLY A 476 32.23 -8.85 25.63
C GLY A 476 31.58 -7.67 26.37
N LEU A 477 30.72 -6.91 25.69
CA LEU A 477 30.04 -5.71 26.21
C LEU A 477 28.62 -6.00 26.71
N TRP A 478 28.07 -7.19 26.46
CA TRP A 478 26.71 -7.54 26.86
C TRP A 478 26.63 -7.99 28.31
N ASP A 479 26.02 -7.16 29.15
CA ASP A 479 25.66 -7.47 30.54
C ASP A 479 24.33 -6.79 30.95
N ASN A 480 23.93 -6.99 32.21
CA ASN A 480 22.72 -6.35 32.75
C ASN A 480 22.82 -4.82 32.77
N ALA A 481 24.01 -4.24 32.90
CA ALA A 481 24.21 -2.80 32.92
C ALA A 481 23.98 -2.22 31.52
N MET A 482 24.55 -2.82 30.47
CA MET A 482 24.34 -2.48 29.07
C MET A 482 22.85 -2.55 28.70
N LYS A 483 22.17 -3.66 29.06
CA LYS A 483 20.72 -3.78 28.85
C LYS A 483 19.95 -2.63 29.48
N ASN A 484 20.24 -2.30 30.74
CA ASN A 484 19.57 -1.21 31.46
C ASN A 484 19.89 0.17 30.84
N GLN A 485 21.10 0.37 30.33
CA GLN A 485 21.48 1.59 29.62
C GLN A 485 20.72 1.75 28.31
N ILE A 486 20.55 0.68 27.53
CA ILE A 486 19.75 0.72 26.29
C ILE A 486 18.29 1.05 26.63
N ILE A 487 17.73 0.45 27.69
CA ILE A 487 16.37 0.78 28.16
C ILE A 487 16.26 2.25 28.58
N ALA A 488 17.21 2.75 29.37
CA ALA A 488 17.23 4.13 29.84
C ALA A 488 17.38 5.15 28.69
N ASN A 489 17.96 4.73 27.57
CA ASN A 489 18.07 5.51 26.33
C ASN A 489 16.96 5.19 25.32
N TYR A 490 15.83 4.63 25.77
CA TYR A 490 14.67 4.32 24.94
C TYR A 490 14.99 3.45 23.71
N GLY A 491 15.94 2.52 23.85
CA GLY A 491 16.39 1.65 22.77
C GLY A 491 17.52 2.21 21.90
N SER A 492 18.04 3.39 22.21
CA SER A 492 19.19 3.96 21.52
C SER A 492 20.52 3.49 22.15
N VAL A 493 21.53 3.28 21.31
CA VAL A 493 22.93 3.01 21.72
C VAL A 493 23.84 4.21 21.55
N GLN A 494 23.36 5.32 20.97
CA GLN A 494 24.20 6.48 20.59
C GLN A 494 24.92 7.09 21.80
N ASN A 495 24.21 7.22 22.91
CA ASN A 495 24.71 7.87 24.12
C ASN A 495 25.45 6.92 25.08
N ILE A 496 25.73 5.67 24.66
CA ILE A 496 26.44 4.69 25.49
C ILE A 496 27.94 4.74 25.13
N PRO A 497 28.82 5.27 26.03
CA PRO A 497 30.22 5.49 25.69
C PRO A 497 31.02 4.21 25.41
N SER A 498 30.61 3.08 26.00
CA SER A 498 31.27 1.78 25.81
C SER A 498 30.94 1.11 24.48
N VAL A 499 29.91 1.56 23.75
CA VAL A 499 29.58 1.04 22.42
C VAL A 499 30.48 1.72 21.38
N PRO A 500 31.20 0.96 20.54
CA PRO A 500 32.01 1.52 19.46
C PRO A 500 31.22 2.34 18.45
N ASP A 501 31.83 3.37 17.88
CA ASP A 501 31.15 4.31 16.96
C ASP A 501 30.76 3.67 15.62
N ASP A 502 31.48 2.65 15.18
CA ASP A 502 31.08 1.85 14.01
C ASP A 502 29.79 1.08 14.29
N LEU A 503 29.66 0.46 15.48
CA LEU A 503 28.44 -0.24 15.88
C LEU A 503 27.27 0.70 16.16
N LYS A 504 27.51 1.95 16.56
CA LYS A 504 26.44 2.96 16.69
C LYS A 504 25.87 3.39 15.35
N LYS A 505 26.66 3.36 14.27
CA LYS A 505 26.18 3.74 12.93
C LYS A 505 25.31 2.67 12.30
N ILE A 506 25.53 1.41 12.66
CA ILE A 506 24.73 0.23 12.24
C ILE A 506 23.47 0.14 13.07
#